data_AF-A0A7C8KDM6-F1
#
_entry.id   AF-A0A7C8KDM6-F1
#
_cell.length_a   1.000
_cell.length_b   1.000
_cell.length_c   1.000
_cell.angle_alpha   90.00
_cell.angle_beta   90.00
_cell.angle_gamma   90.00
#
_symmetry.space_group_name_H-M   'P 1'
#
loop_
_entity.id
_entity.type
_entity.pdbx_description
1 polymer ?
#
loop_
_entity_poly.entity_id
_entity_poly.type
_entity_poly.pdbx_seq_one_letter_code
_entity_poly.pdbx_strand_id
1 'polypeptide(L)'
;MPQYEIIRHIENPAGFESLPEKLIEEIISYLPTSAVASLCQAYPKVLQIVCEHNKDRYFGYRKHLSAIFMPAIIYGAYERVAGEGMEEHSRGAKNLADVICCELGKGR
;
A
#
# COMPACT_ATOMS: atom_id res chain seq x y z
N MET A 1 16.39 -18.45 -32.78
CA MET A 1 15.76 -18.02 -31.52
C MET A 1 16.29 -16.63 -31.20
N PRO A 2 15.47 -15.57 -31.20
CA PRO A 2 15.98 -14.25 -30.85
C PRO A 2 16.12 -14.13 -29.32
N GLN A 3 17.31 -13.75 -28.88
CA GLN A 3 17.65 -13.43 -27.49
C GLN A 3 17.03 -12.08 -27.14
N TYR A 4 16.26 -12.01 -26.06
CA TYR A 4 15.77 -10.75 -25.51
C TYR A 4 16.93 -10.08 -24.76
N GLU A 5 17.50 -9.03 -25.35
CA GLU A 5 18.39 -8.12 -24.62
C GLU A 5 17.62 -7.45 -23.50
N ILE A 6 18.01 -7.74 -22.26
CA ILE A 6 17.51 -7.05 -21.07
C ILE A 6 18.10 -5.63 -21.13
N ILE A 7 17.25 -4.64 -21.40
CA ILE A 7 17.61 -3.22 -21.31
C ILE A 7 18.07 -2.92 -19.89
N ARG A 8 19.39 -2.89 -19.69
CA ARG A 8 20.05 -2.40 -18.48
C ARG A 8 20.39 -0.92 -18.68
N HIS A 9 19.46 -0.02 -18.37
CA HIS A 9 19.72 1.34 -17.86
C HIS A 9 18.41 2.13 -17.85
N ILE A 10 17.86 2.40 -16.67
CA ILE A 10 16.96 3.52 -16.44
C ILE A 10 17.67 4.38 -15.40
N GLU A 11 18.44 5.37 -15.87
CA GLU A 11 19.28 6.26 -15.04
C GLU A 11 18.50 7.27 -14.18
N ASN A 12 17.17 7.20 -14.19
CA ASN A 12 16.32 7.76 -13.16
C ASN A 12 14.94 7.13 -13.37
N PRO A 13 14.50 6.13 -12.59
CA PRO A 13 13.12 5.72 -12.70
C PRO A 13 12.32 6.96 -12.33
N ALA A 14 11.60 7.52 -13.29
CA ALA A 14 10.55 8.49 -13.02
C ALA A 14 9.61 7.77 -12.05
N GLY A 15 9.86 7.92 -10.75
CA GLY A 15 9.27 7.09 -9.71
C GLY A 15 7.79 7.39 -9.59
N PHE A 16 7.14 6.77 -8.61
CA PHE A 16 5.76 7.09 -8.24
C PHE A 16 5.52 8.60 -8.12
N GLU A 17 6.52 9.37 -7.71
CA GLU A 17 6.50 10.84 -7.62
C GLU A 17 6.02 11.54 -8.90
N SER A 18 6.40 11.03 -10.08
CA SER A 18 6.08 11.62 -11.39
C SER A 18 4.76 11.14 -11.98
N LEU A 19 4.20 10.04 -11.47
CA LEU A 19 2.98 9.44 -12.01
C LEU A 19 1.73 10.20 -11.54
N PRO A 20 0.71 10.38 -12.40
CA PRO A 20 -0.62 10.80 -11.97
C PRO A 20 -1.20 9.87 -10.90
N GLU A 21 -1.91 10.45 -9.93
CA GLU A 21 -2.53 9.72 -8.82
C GLU A 21 -3.36 8.52 -9.28
N LYS A 22 -4.22 8.71 -10.30
CA LYS A 22 -5.03 7.62 -10.87
C LYS A 22 -4.21 6.41 -11.36
N LEU A 23 -3.03 6.64 -11.95
CA LEU A 23 -2.17 5.53 -12.38
C LEU A 23 -1.53 4.82 -11.18
N ILE A 24 -1.21 5.56 -10.13
CA ILE A 24 -0.68 4.98 -8.89
C ILE A 24 -1.75 4.10 -8.22
N GLU A 25 -2.98 4.59 -8.14
CA GLU A 25 -4.13 3.84 -7.62
C GLU A 25 -4.38 2.55 -8.41
N GLU A 26 -4.35 2.65 -9.74
CA GLU A 26 -4.49 1.51 -10.63
C GLU A 26 -3.36 0.49 -10.40
N ILE A 27 -2.10 0.93 -10.31
CA ILE A 27 -0.95 0.06 -9.98
C ILE A 27 -1.17 -0.65 -8.64
N ILE A 28 -1.55 0.10 -7.59
CA ILE A 28 -1.80 -0.44 -6.25
C ILE A 28 -2.89 -1.52 -6.28
N SER A 29 -3.94 -1.33 -7.09
CA SER A 29 -5.07 -2.27 -7.17
C SER A 29 -4.68 -3.66 -7.70
N TYR A 30 -3.57 -3.77 -8.44
CA TYR A 30 -3.05 -5.05 -8.95
C TYR A 30 -2.00 -5.70 -8.04
N LEU A 31 -1.63 -5.05 -6.93
CA LEU A 31 -0.56 -5.51 -6.06
C LEU A 31 -1.08 -6.21 -4.81
N PRO A 32 -0.37 -7.26 -4.33
CA PRO A 32 -0.64 -7.83 -3.03
C PRO A 32 -0.47 -6.78 -1.94
N THR A 33 -1.24 -6.87 -0.85
CA THR A 33 -1.22 -5.89 0.25
C THR A 33 0.17 -5.72 0.87
N SER A 34 0.97 -6.78 0.88
CA SER A 34 2.37 -6.77 1.33
C SER A 34 3.28 -5.88 0.47
N ALA A 35 3.07 -5.88 -0.85
CA ALA A 35 3.80 -5.03 -1.78
C ALA A 35 3.36 -3.57 -1.63
N VAL A 36 2.06 -3.32 -1.45
CA VAL A 36 1.53 -1.96 -1.19
C VAL A 36 2.14 -1.37 0.08
N ALA A 37 2.23 -2.15 1.16
CA ALA A 37 2.89 -1.72 2.39
C ALA A 37 4.36 -1.33 2.16
N SER A 38 5.09 -2.14 1.38
CA SER A 38 6.48 -1.85 1.01
C SER A 38 6.59 -0.57 0.18
N LEU A 39 5.68 -0.36 -0.77
CA LEU A 39 5.65 0.87 -1.58
C LEU A 39 5.37 2.12 -0.74
N CYS A 40 4.48 2.03 0.24
CA CYS A 40 4.21 3.15 1.16
C CYS A 40 5.46 3.54 1.97
N GLN A 41 6.32 2.59 2.32
CA GLN A 41 7.58 2.87 3.03
C GLN A 41 8.63 3.47 2.11
N ALA A 42 8.66 3.08 0.83
CA ALA A 42 9.65 3.52 -0.15
C ALA A 42 9.29 4.85 -0.83
N TYR A 43 8.00 5.15 -0.99
CA TYR A 43 7.50 6.27 -1.80
C TYR A 43 6.47 7.11 -1.01
N PRO A 44 6.84 8.32 -0.54
CA PRO A 44 5.94 9.18 0.23
C PRO A 44 4.63 9.52 -0.47
N LYS A 45 4.64 9.73 -1.80
CA LYS A 45 3.41 9.99 -2.55
C LYS A 45 2.44 8.80 -2.53
N VAL A 46 2.95 7.57 -2.57
CA VAL A 46 2.12 6.36 -2.46
C VAL A 46 1.47 6.30 -1.08
N LEU A 47 2.26 6.55 -0.03
CA LEU A 47 1.74 6.62 1.34
C LEU A 47 0.64 7.67 1.49
N GLN A 48 0.83 8.87 0.91
CA GLN A 48 -0.16 9.93 0.97
C GLN A 48 -1.50 9.50 0.35
N ILE A 49 -1.48 8.93 -0.86
CA ILE A 49 -2.68 8.47 -1.57
C ILE A 49 -3.38 7.38 -0.76
N VAL A 50 -2.64 6.37 -0.31
CA VAL A 50 -3.17 5.27 0.51
C VAL A 50 -3.78 5.78 1.80
N CYS A 51 -3.14 6.75 2.47
CA CYS A 51 -3.65 7.35 3.69
C CYS A 51 -4.95 8.13 3.43
N GLU A 52 -5.03 8.92 2.36
CA GLU A 52 -6.25 9.66 2.04
C GLU A 52 -7.41 8.70 1.74
N HIS A 53 -7.17 7.62 1.00
CA HIS A 53 -8.15 6.57 0.73
C HIS A 53 -8.69 5.85 1.97
N ASN A 54 -7.91 5.80 3.04
CA ASN A 54 -8.28 5.08 4.26
C ASN A 54 -8.64 6.00 5.42
N LYS A 55 -8.64 7.32 5.20
CA LYS A 55 -8.85 8.34 6.23
C LYS A 55 -10.23 8.25 6.86
N ASP A 56 -11.28 8.04 6.05
CA ASP A 56 -12.66 7.91 6.55
C ASP A 56 -12.89 6.60 7.33
N ARG A 57 -12.04 5.60 7.07
CA ARG A 57 -12.05 4.31 7.76
C ARG A 57 -11.19 4.32 9.02
N TYR A 58 -10.32 5.31 9.17
CA TYR A 58 -9.43 5.44 10.31
C TYR A 58 -10.16 5.99 11.53
N PHE A 59 -10.29 5.17 12.56
CA PHE A 59 -11.09 5.50 13.74
C PHE A 59 -10.50 6.58 14.66
N GLY A 60 -9.30 7.10 14.39
CA GLY A 60 -8.82 8.41 14.84
C GLY A 60 -8.70 8.74 16.33
N TYR A 61 -9.44 8.09 17.23
CA TYR A 61 -9.72 8.57 18.57
C TYR A 61 -9.10 7.69 19.65
N ARG A 62 -8.60 6.49 19.31
CA ARG A 62 -7.92 5.58 20.24
C ARG A 62 -6.92 4.68 19.51
N LYS A 63 -5.62 4.91 19.71
CA LYS A 63 -4.52 4.11 19.09
C LYS A 63 -4.72 2.60 19.23
N HIS A 64 -5.22 2.15 20.39
CA HIS A 64 -5.52 0.73 20.63
C HIS A 64 -6.69 0.19 19.80
N LEU A 65 -7.74 0.99 19.54
CA LEU A 65 -8.84 0.55 18.68
C LEU A 65 -8.40 0.50 17.21
N SER A 66 -7.62 1.49 16.76
CA SER A 66 -7.07 1.48 15.40
C SER A 66 -6.20 0.24 15.16
N ALA A 67 -5.34 -0.13 16.11
CA ALA A 67 -4.50 -1.34 16.01
C ALA A 67 -5.31 -2.65 15.93
N ILE A 68 -6.51 -2.69 16.50
CA ILE A 68 -7.38 -3.88 16.48
C ILE A 68 -8.21 -3.94 15.19
N PHE A 69 -8.83 -2.82 14.80
CA PHE A 69 -9.83 -2.82 13.72
C PHE A 69 -9.24 -2.56 12.34
N MET A 70 -8.17 -1.76 12.24
CA MET A 70 -7.61 -1.38 10.94
C MET A 70 -7.11 -2.58 10.13
N PRO A 71 -6.43 -3.59 10.69
CA PRO A 71 -6.04 -4.78 9.93
C PRO A 71 -7.24 -5.48 9.26
N ALA A 72 -8.36 -5.63 9.98
CA ALA A 72 -9.57 -6.25 9.44
C ALA A 72 -10.24 -5.39 8.36
N ILE A 73 -10.24 -4.07 8.54
CA ILE A 73 -10.75 -3.13 7.52
C ILE A 73 -9.91 -3.22 6.25
N ILE A 74 -8.59 -3.14 6.36
CA ILE A 74 -7.68 -3.21 5.21
C ILE A 74 -7.80 -4.57 4.52
N TYR A 75 -7.91 -5.65 5.28
CA TYR A 75 -8.12 -6.99 4.72
C TYR A 75 -9.36 -7.08 3.82
N GLY A 76 -10.45 -6.42 4.22
CA GLY A 76 -11.70 -6.38 3.44
C GLY A 76 -11.73 -5.30 2.34
N ALA A 77 -10.96 -4.23 2.48
CA ALA A 77 -10.93 -3.12 1.53
C ALA A 77 -10.02 -3.38 0.31
N TYR A 78 -8.98 -4.19 0.48
CA TYR A 78 -8.05 -4.57 -0.58
C TYR A 78 -8.33 -6.00 -1.00
N GLU A 79 -8.66 -6.18 -2.28
CA GLU A 79 -8.90 -7.51 -2.82
C GLU A 79 -7.62 -8.33 -2.82
N ARG A 80 -7.76 -9.61 -2.48
CA ARG A 80 -6.66 -10.57 -2.55
C ARG A 80 -6.35 -10.86 -4.02
N VAL A 81 -5.10 -10.73 -4.41
CA VAL A 81 -4.68 -10.99 -5.79
C VAL A 81 -4.58 -12.50 -6.07
N ALA A 82 -4.64 -12.88 -7.35
CA ALA A 82 -4.52 -14.27 -7.76
C ALA A 82 -3.15 -14.85 -7.35
N GLY A 83 -3.17 -15.99 -6.65
CA GLY A 83 -1.95 -16.66 -6.16
C GLY A 83 -1.48 -16.25 -4.76
N GLU A 84 -2.04 -15.18 -4.17
CA GLU A 84 -1.72 -14.77 -2.79
C GLU A 84 -2.44 -15.67 -1.78
N GLY A 85 -1.72 -16.23 -0.80
CA GLY A 85 -2.31 -17.05 0.26
C GLY A 85 -3.16 -16.22 1.24
N MET A 86 -4.16 -16.84 1.90
CA MET A 86 -4.96 -16.12 2.91
C MET A 86 -4.12 -15.56 4.06
N GLU A 87 -3.13 -16.32 4.52
CA GLU A 87 -2.19 -15.89 5.57
C GLU A 87 -1.30 -14.74 5.10
N GLU A 88 -0.88 -14.77 3.83
CA GLU A 88 -0.07 -13.73 3.23
C GLU A 88 -0.84 -12.41 3.13
N HIS A 89 -2.08 -12.48 2.63
CA HIS A 89 -2.98 -11.32 2.55
C HIS A 89 -3.29 -10.76 3.94
N SER A 90 -3.55 -11.62 4.92
CA SER A 90 -3.79 -11.21 6.32
C SER A 90 -2.60 -10.47 6.92
N ARG A 91 -1.39 -10.99 6.70
CA ARG A 91 -0.16 -10.35 7.15
C ARG A 91 0.11 -9.04 6.42
N GLY A 92 -0.12 -9.00 5.10
CA GLY A 92 0.02 -7.79 4.29
C GLY A 92 -0.94 -6.69 4.74
N ALA A 93 -2.21 -7.04 4.96
CA ALA A 93 -3.23 -6.12 5.48
C ALA A 93 -2.86 -5.56 6.86
N LYS A 94 -2.33 -6.39 7.76
CA LYS A 94 -1.82 -5.93 9.06
C LYS A 94 -0.68 -4.93 8.90
N ASN A 95 0.33 -5.27 8.07
CA ASN A 95 1.48 -4.38 7.85
C ASN A 95 1.05 -3.04 7.24
N LEU A 96 0.14 -3.06 6.27
CA LEU A 96 -0.40 -1.87 5.65
C LEU A 96 -1.21 -1.02 6.64
N ALA A 97 -2.04 -1.67 7.47
CA ALA A 97 -2.77 -1.01 8.54
C ALA A 97 -1.83 -0.32 9.54
N ASP A 98 -0.73 -0.96 9.93
CA ASP A 98 0.27 -0.38 10.84
C ASP A 98 0.92 0.88 10.24
N VAL A 99 1.27 0.84 8.94
CA VAL A 99 1.82 1.99 8.22
C VAL A 99 0.82 3.15 8.18
N ILE A 100 -0.44 2.89 7.81
CA ILE A 100 -1.51 3.90 7.75
C ILE A 100 -1.77 4.50 9.14
N CYS A 101 -1.88 3.67 10.18
CA CYS A 101 -2.12 4.11 11.55
C CYS A 101 -0.97 4.98 12.08
N CYS A 102 0.27 4.60 11.76
CA CYS A 102 1.45 5.37 12.13
C CYS A 102 1.39 6.77 11.48
N GLU A 103 1.13 6.83 10.17
CA GLU A 103 1.12 8.09 9.43
C GLU A 103 -0.03 9.01 9.86
N LEU A 104 -1.27 8.51 9.87
CA LEU A 104 -2.45 9.28 10.28
C LEU A 104 -2.43 9.65 11.77
N GLY A 105 -1.61 8.96 12.58
CA GLY A 105 -1.43 9.22 14.00
C GLY A 105 -0.37 10.30 14.34
N LYS A 106 0.48 10.74 13.41
CA LYS A 106 1.59 11.68 13.67
C LYS A 106 1.15 13.09 14.11
N GLY A 107 -0.11 13.47 13.89
CA GLY A 107 -0.65 14.79 14.23
C GLY A 107 -1.65 14.82 15.39
N ARG A 108 -1.73 13.75 16.21
CA ARG A 108 -2.69 13.59 17.32
C ARG A 108 -2.03 13.03 18.57
#